data_AF-A0A7C1APL9-F1
#
_entry.id   AF-A0A7C1APL9-F1
#
_cell.length_a   1.000
_cell.length_b   1.000
_cell.length_c   1.000
_cell.angle_alpha   90.00
_cell.angle_beta   90.00
_cell.angle_gamma   90.00
#
_symmetry.space_group_name_H-M   'P 1'
#
loop_
_entity.id
_entity.type
_entity.pdbx_description
1 polymer ?
#
loop_
_entity_poly.entity_id
_entity_poly.type
_entity_poly.pdbx_seq_one_letter_code
_entity_poly.pdbx_strand_id
1 'polypeptide(L)'
;MLIVFTANNNGQLLDCGCSVGVAGGLPRRLTAVKRLREKFKNMLLIDGGAFLGTADRQLQNYTVIQAYQKFGYDAVTLGDQEFWNGEAFFAKKVLTGNLPVLCSNLEGNFSLSLFLIKKAKKIGIYAFLHPGAFVFFPSGKDGN
;
A
#
# COMPACT_ATOMS: atom_id res chain seq x y z
N MET A 1 0.96 14.20 -17.81
CA MET A 1 1.02 13.70 -16.42
C MET A 1 0.92 12.20 -16.49
N LEU A 2 1.83 11.46 -15.85
CA LEU A 2 1.80 10.00 -15.83
C LEU A 2 1.28 9.55 -14.47
N ILE A 3 0.35 8.59 -14.45
CA ILE A 3 -0.06 7.92 -13.22
C ILE A 3 0.40 6.47 -13.34
N VAL A 4 1.18 6.01 -12.38
CA VAL A 4 1.60 4.62 -12.23
C VAL A 4 0.95 4.09 -10.97
N PHE A 5 0.37 2.91 -11.04
CA PHE A 5 -0.29 2.30 -9.90
C PHE A 5 0.18 0.86 -9.68
N THR A 6 0.09 0.43 -8.44
CA THR A 6 0.19 -0.97 -8.02
C THR A 6 -0.99 -1.30 -7.11
N ALA A 7 -1.24 -2.59 -6.86
CA ALA A 7 -2.23 -3.07 -5.90
C ALA A 7 -1.93 -4.54 -5.59
N ASN A 8 -2.54 -5.08 -4.54
CA ASN A 8 -2.55 -6.52 -4.23
C ASN A 8 -1.13 -7.12 -4.18
N ASN A 9 -0.22 -6.46 -3.48
CA ASN A 9 1.12 -7.00 -3.28
C ASN A 9 1.10 -8.26 -2.38
N ASN A 10 0.06 -8.44 -1.56
CA ASN A 10 -0.19 -9.67 -0.80
C ASN A 10 1.02 -10.14 0.02
N GLY A 11 1.77 -9.20 0.59
CA GLY A 11 2.97 -9.48 1.40
C GLY A 11 4.18 -9.97 0.62
N GLN A 12 4.14 -10.04 -0.70
CA GLN A 12 5.22 -10.60 -1.51
C GLN A 12 6.45 -9.67 -1.51
N LEU A 13 7.61 -10.23 -1.18
CA LEU A 13 8.89 -9.53 -1.24
C LEU A 13 9.59 -9.76 -2.58
N LEU A 14 9.56 -11.00 -3.05
CA LEU A 14 10.16 -11.48 -4.29
C LEU A 14 9.06 -11.95 -5.24
N ASP A 15 9.43 -12.37 -6.44
CA ASP A 15 8.51 -13.10 -7.31
C ASP A 15 8.11 -14.44 -6.67
N CYS A 16 7.00 -15.02 -7.14
CA CYS A 16 6.45 -16.22 -6.55
C CYS A 16 7.29 -17.49 -6.84
N GLY A 17 8.27 -17.44 -7.74
CA GLY A 17 9.06 -18.59 -8.13
C GLY A 17 8.27 -19.74 -8.79
N CYS A 18 6.96 -19.56 -9.04
CA CYS A 18 6.08 -20.66 -9.44
C CYS A 18 6.30 -21.14 -10.89
N SER A 19 7.05 -20.41 -11.71
CA SER A 19 7.23 -20.74 -13.14
C SER A 19 8.52 -20.14 -13.69
N VAL A 20 9.01 -20.70 -14.79
CA VAL A 20 10.16 -20.13 -15.52
C VAL A 20 9.75 -18.77 -16.10
N GLY A 21 10.60 -17.74 -15.90
CA GLY A 21 10.34 -16.39 -16.41
C GLY A 21 9.41 -15.53 -15.54
N VAL A 22 9.22 -15.87 -14.27
CA VAL A 22 8.43 -15.05 -13.33
C VAL A 22 8.92 -13.61 -13.24
N ALA A 23 7.96 -12.69 -13.37
CA ALA A 23 8.15 -11.26 -13.21
C ALA A 23 7.63 -10.81 -11.84
N GLY A 24 8.20 -9.74 -11.29
CA GLY A 24 7.73 -9.11 -10.06
C GLY A 24 8.80 -8.99 -8.98
N GLY A 25 8.36 -8.97 -7.73
CA GLY A 25 9.19 -8.66 -6.57
C GLY A 25 9.42 -7.17 -6.38
N LEU A 26 9.48 -6.75 -5.11
CA LEU A 26 9.67 -5.36 -4.72
C LEU A 26 11.00 -4.76 -5.23
N PRO A 27 12.14 -5.48 -5.25
CA PRO A 27 13.39 -4.93 -5.80
C PRO A 27 13.29 -4.56 -7.28
N ARG A 28 12.68 -5.42 -8.12
CA ARG A 28 12.52 -5.12 -9.55
C ARG A 28 11.54 -3.98 -9.76
N ARG A 29 10.43 -3.97 -9.00
CA ARG A 29 9.46 -2.87 -9.02
C ARG A 29 10.10 -1.54 -8.66
N LEU A 30 10.96 -1.49 -7.63
CA LEU A 30 11.65 -0.26 -7.23
C LEU A 30 12.57 0.25 -8.34
N THR A 31 13.30 -0.64 -9.00
CA THR A 31 14.12 -0.29 -10.17
C THR A 31 13.27 0.27 -11.32
N ALA A 32 12.13 -0.36 -11.63
CA ALA A 32 11.21 0.13 -12.65
C ALA A 32 10.66 1.53 -12.31
N VAL A 33 10.25 1.74 -11.06
CA VAL A 33 9.79 3.05 -10.56
C VAL A 33 10.87 4.12 -10.67
N LYS A 34 12.12 3.81 -10.31
CA LYS A 34 13.24 4.75 -10.45
C LYS A 34 13.45 5.17 -11.91
N ARG A 35 13.49 4.22 -12.84
CA ARG A 35 13.60 4.49 -14.29
C ARG A 35 12.45 5.34 -14.82
N LEU A 36 11.21 5.07 -14.37
CA LEU A 36 10.05 5.88 -14.75
C LEU A 36 10.15 7.30 -14.21
N ARG A 37 10.64 7.50 -12.97
CA ARG A 37 10.85 8.84 -12.39
C ARG A 37 11.94 9.64 -13.08
N GLU A 38 12.96 8.98 -13.60
CA GLU A 38 14.00 9.62 -14.42
C GLU A 38 13.39 10.21 -15.70
N LYS A 39 12.52 9.44 -16.37
CA LYS A 39 11.85 9.80 -17.63
C LYS A 39 10.66 10.76 -17.45
N PHE A 40 9.90 10.64 -16.37
CA PHE A 40 8.65 11.36 -16.14
C PHE A 40 8.70 12.15 -14.82
N LYS A 41 9.14 13.41 -14.87
CA LYS A 41 9.29 14.28 -13.69
C LYS A 41 7.98 14.60 -12.96
N ASN A 42 6.85 14.56 -13.68
CA ASN A 42 5.49 14.80 -13.16
C ASN A 42 4.68 13.51 -13.12
N MET A 43 5.30 12.43 -12.64
CA MET A 43 4.66 11.14 -12.40
C MET A 43 4.04 11.10 -11.00
N LEU A 44 2.84 10.54 -10.88
CA LEU A 44 2.26 10.08 -9.63
C LEU A 44 2.46 8.56 -9.50
N LEU A 45 2.83 8.11 -8.31
CA LEU A 45 2.91 6.70 -7.96
C LEU A 45 1.90 6.41 -6.84
N ILE A 46 0.90 5.57 -7.12
CA ILE A 46 -0.15 5.24 -6.16
C ILE A 46 -0.24 3.73 -5.93
N ASP A 47 -0.74 3.31 -4.77
CA ASP A 47 -1.02 1.89 -4.48
C ASP A 47 -2.47 1.69 -4.02
N GLY A 48 -3.09 0.64 -4.55
CA GLY A 48 -4.49 0.26 -4.39
C GLY A 48 -4.81 -0.57 -3.14
N GLY A 49 -3.86 -0.77 -2.22
CA GLY A 49 -4.06 -1.53 -0.99
C GLY A 49 -3.82 -3.02 -1.14
N ALA A 50 -4.12 -3.78 -0.08
CA ALA A 50 -3.81 -5.20 0.06
C ALA A 50 -2.32 -5.48 -0.22
N PHE A 51 -1.45 -4.67 0.38
CA PHE A 51 -0.01 -4.77 0.17
C PHE A 51 0.69 -5.68 1.18
N LEU A 52 0.11 -5.84 2.38
CA LEU A 52 0.54 -6.79 3.40
C LEU A 52 0.07 -8.21 3.09
N GLY A 53 0.67 -9.21 3.74
CA GLY A 53 0.24 -10.60 3.58
C GLY A 53 -0.83 -10.98 4.58
N THR A 54 -1.66 -11.94 4.18
CA THR A 54 -2.52 -12.70 5.10
C THR A 54 -1.68 -13.66 5.95
N ALA A 55 -2.20 -14.05 7.11
CA ALA A 55 -1.53 -14.76 8.22
C ALA A 55 -0.68 -13.85 9.12
N ASP A 56 -0.41 -14.30 10.36
CA ASP A 56 0.37 -13.52 11.34
C ASP A 56 1.86 -13.54 10.99
N ARG A 57 2.23 -12.79 9.94
CA ARG A 57 3.60 -12.69 9.42
C ARG A 57 4.22 -11.33 9.71
N GLN A 58 4.21 -10.90 10.96
CA GLN A 58 4.61 -9.53 11.35
C GLN A 58 5.98 -9.11 10.79
N LEU A 59 6.97 -10.01 10.81
CA LEU A 59 8.30 -9.71 10.29
C LEU A 59 8.28 -9.48 8.77
N GLN A 60 7.59 -10.33 8.02
CA GLN A 60 7.46 -10.19 6.57
C GLN A 60 6.69 -8.91 6.23
N ASN A 61 5.55 -8.68 6.89
CA ASN A 61 4.70 -7.52 6.66
C ASN A 61 5.42 -6.21 7.04
N TYR A 62 6.19 -6.21 8.13
CA TYR A 62 7.05 -5.07 8.48
C TYR A 62 8.14 -4.83 7.43
N THR A 63 8.73 -5.89 6.87
CA THR A 63 9.72 -5.78 5.78
C THR A 63 9.09 -5.18 4.52
N VAL A 64 7.85 -5.57 4.19
CA VAL A 64 7.09 -4.98 3.07
C VAL A 64 6.84 -3.49 3.31
N ILE A 65 6.43 -3.10 4.52
CA ILE A 65 6.26 -1.68 4.88
C ILE A 65 7.56 -0.90 4.67
N GLN A 66 8.69 -1.43 5.16
CA GLN A 66 10.00 -0.80 4.98
C GLN A 66 10.39 -0.69 3.50
N ALA A 67 10.05 -1.69 2.68
CA ALA A 67 10.27 -1.61 1.25
C ALA A 67 9.38 -0.51 0.63
N TYR A 68 8.08 -0.47 0.93
CA TYR A 68 7.12 0.54 0.46
C TYR A 68 7.58 1.97 0.78
N GLN A 69 8.14 2.21 1.96
CA GLN A 69 8.73 3.50 2.37
C GLN A 69 9.86 3.97 1.44
N LYS A 70 10.56 3.05 0.75
CA LYS A 70 11.64 3.38 -0.21
C LYS A 70 11.16 3.69 -1.63
N PHE A 71 9.91 3.34 -1.97
CA PHE A 71 9.35 3.66 -3.30
C PHE A 71 9.01 5.15 -3.44
N GLY A 72 8.69 5.79 -2.32
CA GLY A 72 8.19 7.16 -2.27
C GLY A 72 6.83 7.29 -2.95
N TYR A 73 5.90 6.37 -2.70
CA TYR A 73 4.51 6.50 -3.15
C TYR A 73 3.98 7.91 -2.83
N ASP A 74 3.12 8.42 -3.69
CA ASP A 74 2.36 9.65 -3.47
C ASP A 74 1.10 9.34 -2.64
N ALA A 75 0.47 8.17 -2.84
CA ALA A 75 -0.64 7.70 -2.02
C ALA A 75 -0.66 6.16 -1.96
N VAL A 76 -1.09 5.60 -0.83
CA VAL A 76 -1.35 4.17 -0.65
C VAL A 76 -2.71 4.04 0.03
N THR A 77 -3.64 3.26 -0.51
CA THR A 77 -4.89 2.94 0.19
C THR A 77 -4.78 1.64 0.97
N LEU A 78 -5.83 1.35 1.72
CA LEU A 78 -5.98 0.14 2.52
C LEU A 78 -6.82 -0.90 1.78
N GLY A 79 -6.49 -2.17 2.01
CA GLY A 79 -7.32 -3.35 1.82
C GLY A 79 -7.56 -4.06 3.15
N ASP A 80 -8.20 -5.23 3.11
CA ASP A 80 -8.43 -6.09 4.28
C ASP A 80 -7.12 -6.61 4.89
N GLN A 81 -6.12 -6.90 4.06
CA GLN A 81 -4.86 -7.51 4.50
C GLN A 81 -4.03 -6.62 5.44
N GLU A 82 -4.22 -5.31 5.39
CA GLU A 82 -3.53 -4.37 6.29
C GLU A 82 -3.91 -4.58 7.76
N PHE A 83 -5.05 -5.22 8.04
CA PHE A 83 -5.58 -5.44 9.37
C PHE A 83 -5.21 -6.82 9.96
N TRP A 84 -4.56 -7.71 9.19
CA TRP A 84 -4.40 -9.12 9.57
C TRP A 84 -3.51 -9.37 10.82
N ASN A 85 -2.56 -8.47 11.08
CA ASN A 85 -1.69 -8.51 12.27
C ASN A 85 -2.30 -7.76 13.48
N GLY A 86 -3.54 -7.32 13.39
CA GLY A 86 -4.28 -6.64 14.45
C GLY A 86 -4.04 -5.13 14.51
N GLU A 87 -4.91 -4.46 15.26
CA GLU A 87 -4.96 -2.99 15.37
C GLU A 87 -3.64 -2.38 15.85
N ALA A 88 -3.01 -2.98 16.87
CA ALA A 88 -1.74 -2.48 17.41
C ALA A 88 -0.61 -2.48 16.36
N PHE A 89 -0.55 -3.50 15.50
CA PHE A 89 0.39 -3.55 14.39
C PHE A 89 0.04 -2.50 13.35
N PHE A 90 -1.23 -2.42 12.95
CA PHE A 90 -1.72 -1.43 11.98
C PHE A 90 -1.38 0.00 12.42
N ALA A 91 -1.77 0.40 13.63
CA ALA A 91 -1.50 1.72 14.17
C ALA A 91 0.01 2.00 14.23
N LYS A 92 0.81 1.08 14.78
CA LYS A 92 2.24 1.30 15.00
C LYS A 92 3.10 1.18 13.74
N LYS A 93 2.72 0.36 12.77
CA LYS A 93 3.59 0.04 11.61
C LYS A 93 3.09 0.63 10.31
N VAL A 94 1.77 0.65 10.11
CA VAL A 94 1.16 1.19 8.89
C VAL A 94 0.97 2.70 9.02
N LEU A 95 0.34 3.17 10.10
CA LEU A 95 -0.03 4.59 10.23
C LEU A 95 1.10 5.51 10.70
N THR A 96 1.91 5.08 11.68
CA THR A 96 3.09 5.88 12.07
C THR A 96 4.30 5.70 11.14
N GLY A 97 4.17 4.81 10.14
CA GLY A 97 5.16 4.68 9.08
C GLY A 97 5.17 5.91 8.16
N ASN A 98 6.28 6.14 7.45
CA ASN A 98 6.39 7.19 6.43
C ASN A 98 5.62 6.84 5.13
N LEU A 99 4.45 6.22 5.25
CA LEU A 99 3.58 5.89 4.13
C LEU A 99 2.45 6.93 4.03
N PRO A 100 2.16 7.47 2.83
CA PRO A 100 1.04 8.38 2.63
C PRO A 100 -0.27 7.60 2.52
N VAL A 101 -0.74 7.08 3.65
CA VAL A 101 -1.96 6.26 3.72
C VAL A 101 -3.20 7.14 3.54
N LEU A 102 -4.10 6.75 2.64
CA LEU A 102 -5.39 7.39 2.41
C LEU A 102 -6.52 6.36 2.57
N CYS A 103 -7.58 6.71 3.28
CA CYS A 103 -8.84 5.97 3.28
C CYS A 103 -9.97 6.94 3.68
N SER A 104 -10.99 7.08 2.84
CA SER A 104 -12.04 8.09 2.98
C SER A 104 -13.28 7.58 3.72
N ASN A 105 -13.40 6.27 3.92
CA ASN A 105 -14.59 5.63 4.48
C ASN A 105 -14.28 4.65 5.63
N LEU A 106 -13.13 4.79 6.28
CA LEU A 106 -12.79 4.04 7.49
C LEU A 106 -13.08 4.91 8.72
N GLU A 107 -13.96 4.43 9.60
CA GLU A 107 -14.28 5.09 10.86
C GLU A 107 -13.16 4.83 11.89
N GLY A 108 -12.62 5.90 12.49
CA GLY A 108 -11.49 5.88 13.43
C GLY A 108 -10.63 7.15 13.31
N ASN A 109 -9.74 7.40 14.29
CA ASN A 109 -8.86 8.59 14.32
C ASN A 109 -7.78 8.55 13.22
N PHE A 110 -8.20 8.62 11.96
CA PHE A 110 -7.32 8.58 10.79
C PHE A 110 -7.40 9.90 10.05
N SER A 111 -6.27 10.62 10.00
CA SER A 111 -6.20 11.95 9.40
C SER A 111 -6.36 11.85 7.89
N LEU A 112 -7.52 12.29 7.41
CA LEU A 112 -7.90 12.41 6.01
C LEU A 112 -6.95 13.38 5.30
N SER A 113 -5.94 12.86 4.61
CA SER A 113 -5.11 13.70 3.76
C SER A 113 -5.80 13.93 2.41
N LEU A 114 -6.74 14.87 2.39
CA LEU A 114 -7.18 15.47 1.13
C LEU A 114 -6.05 16.36 0.60
N PHE A 115 -5.79 16.22 -0.70
CA PHE A 115 -4.91 17.04 -1.56
C PHE A 115 -3.43 16.66 -1.62
N LEU A 116 -3.01 16.21 -2.80
CA LEU A 116 -1.61 16.18 -3.19
C LEU A 116 -1.36 17.33 -4.18
N ILE A 117 -0.70 18.39 -3.71
CA ILE A 117 -0.24 19.49 -4.55
C ILE A 117 1.10 19.08 -5.14
N LYS A 118 1.10 18.49 -6.34
CA LYS A 118 2.35 18.20 -7.05
C LYS A 118 2.59 19.26 -8.12
N LYS A 119 3.65 20.06 -7.91
CA LYS A 119 4.33 20.91 -8.91
C LYS A 119 3.40 21.50 -9.98
N ALA A 120 2.65 22.53 -9.58
CA ALA A 120 1.76 23.38 -10.40
C ALA A 120 0.32 22.89 -10.70
N LYS A 121 -0.10 21.69 -10.27
CA LYS A 121 -1.51 21.26 -10.39
C LYS A 121 -2.07 20.76 -9.06
N LYS A 122 -3.33 21.13 -8.77
CA LYS A 122 -4.09 20.57 -7.65
C LYS A 122 -4.71 19.25 -8.08
N ILE A 123 -4.31 18.15 -7.45
CA ILE A 123 -4.83 16.81 -7.73
C ILE A 123 -5.46 16.26 -6.47
N GLY A 124 -6.75 15.93 -6.55
CA GLY A 124 -7.47 15.22 -5.49
C GLY A 124 -7.36 13.71 -5.71
N ILE A 125 -7.06 12.97 -4.65
CA ILE A 125 -7.05 11.51 -4.65
C ILE A 125 -8.01 11.09 -3.54
N TYR A 126 -9.00 10.27 -3.90
CA TYR A 126 -9.92 9.64 -2.96
C TYR A 126 -9.65 8.14 -2.93
N ALA A 127 -9.76 7.57 -1.74
CA ALA A 127 -9.41 6.19 -1.47
C ALA A 127 -10.57 5.54 -0.74
N PHE A 128 -11.05 4.41 -1.24
CA PHE A 128 -12.20 3.71 -0.68
C PHE A 128 -11.83 2.27 -0.38
N LEU A 129 -12.14 1.82 0.83
CA LEU A 129 -12.11 0.42 1.22
C LEU A 129 -13.51 -0.17 1.00
N HIS A 130 -13.62 -1.20 0.17
CA HIS A 130 -14.93 -1.80 -0.12
C HIS A 130 -15.55 -2.36 1.19
N PRO A 131 -16.82 -2.08 1.54
CA PRO A 131 -17.42 -2.57 2.79
C PRO A 131 -17.40 -4.10 2.91
N GLY A 132 -17.53 -4.79 1.79
CA GLY A 132 -17.42 -6.25 1.70
C GLY A 132 -15.99 -6.80 1.74
N ALA A 133 -14.95 -5.98 1.89
CA ALA A 133 -13.56 -6.45 1.95
C ALA A 133 -13.33 -7.40 3.13
N PHE A 134 -14.11 -7.25 4.20
CA PHE A 134 -13.99 -8.07 5.41
C PHE A 134 -14.88 -9.32 5.41
N VAL A 135 -15.62 -9.62 4.33
CA VAL A 135 -16.51 -10.79 4.26
C VAL A 135 -15.78 -12.10 4.51
N PHE A 136 -14.51 -12.20 4.09
CA PHE A 136 -13.66 -13.38 4.30
C PHE A 136 -12.62 -13.17 5.41
N PHE A 137 -12.74 -12.10 6.19
CA PHE A 137 -11.83 -11.83 7.28
C PHE A 137 -12.08 -12.83 8.42
N PRO A 138 -11.04 -13.37 9.08
CA PRO A 138 -11.23 -14.35 10.13
C PRO A 138 -12.03 -13.76 11.29
N SER A 139 -13.07 -14.46 11.70
CA SER A 139 -13.87 -14.11 12.88
C SER A 139 -12.97 -14.01 14.12
N GLY A 140 -13.05 -12.91 14.87
CA GLY A 140 -12.24 -12.66 16.06
C GLY A 140 -10.92 -11.93 15.81
N LYS A 141 -10.69 -11.42 14.59
CA LYS A 141 -9.61 -10.49 14.27
C LYS A 141 -10.10 -9.11 13.82
N ASP A 142 -11.40 -8.97 13.65
CA ASP A 142 -12.13 -7.81 13.15
C ASP A 142 -12.24 -6.65 14.17
N GLY A 143 -11.63 -6.78 15.35
CA GLY A 143 -11.56 -5.70 16.33
C GLY A 143 -12.87 -5.42 17.07
N ASN A 144 -13.87 -6.30 16.95
CA ASN A 144 -15.07 -6.35 17.79
C ASN A 144 -14.93 -7.38 18.91
#